data_AF-A0A7X6RUG1-F1
#
_entry.id   AF-A0A7X6RUG1-F1
#
_cell.length_a   1.000
_cell.length_b   1.000
_cell.length_c   1.000
_cell.angle_alpha   90.00
_cell.angle_beta   90.00
_cell.angle_gamma   90.00
#
_symmetry.space_group_name_H-M   'P 1'
#
loop_
_entity.id
_entity.type
_entity.pdbx_description
1 polymer ?
#
loop_
_entity_poly.entity_id
_entity_poly.type
_entity_poly.pdbx_seq_one_letter_code
_entity_poly.pdbx_strand_id
1 'polypeptide(L)'
;MSNLFLMSRAAYAKLSRPVAKAALRAGLTPDIVTIVGTAGTVTAALTLFPMGQLWWGAFAVFVFVLADMLDGAMARERGGGTRFGAVLDAACDRIADGAIFAGLLWWAAFGLDNPTLVVALLICLVTSQVISYIKARAEASGLRGDGGIIERPERLVIVLVGAGLSGVPFLHVPWLLHVAAWLLAVASVITVAQRIHAVRTSPGAMDLLQPPGAS
;
A
#
# COMPACT_ATOMS: atom_id res chain seq x y z
N MET A 1 -16.28 8.66 1.07
CA MET A 1 -15.29 8.39 2.13
C MET A 1 -15.97 7.56 3.21
N SER A 2 -15.52 6.35 3.47
CA SER A 2 -16.14 5.45 4.46
C SER A 2 -15.78 5.89 5.89
N ASN A 3 -16.79 6.29 6.68
CA ASN A 3 -16.66 6.78 8.06
C ASN A 3 -15.93 5.81 9.02
N LEU A 4 -15.85 4.53 8.67
CA LEU A 4 -15.18 3.49 9.45
C LEU A 4 -13.65 3.74 9.59
N PHE A 5 -13.00 4.28 8.56
CA PHE A 5 -11.55 4.52 8.55
C PHE A 5 -11.14 5.85 9.20
N LEU A 6 -12.03 6.85 9.25
CA LEU A 6 -11.79 8.07 10.01
C LEU A 6 -11.70 7.79 11.52
N MET A 7 -12.57 6.89 12.02
CA MET A 7 -12.51 6.41 13.39
C MET A 7 -11.23 5.61 13.69
N SER A 8 -10.77 4.75 12.76
CA SER A 8 -9.53 3.98 12.96
C SER A 8 -8.27 4.85 12.93
N ARG A 9 -8.19 5.87 12.05
CA ARG A 9 -7.08 6.84 12.04
C ARG A 9 -7.03 7.66 13.33
N ALA A 10 -8.16 8.11 13.86
CA ALA A 10 -8.21 8.86 15.11
C ALA A 10 -7.86 7.98 16.32
N ALA A 11 -8.36 6.75 16.37
CA ALA A 11 -8.03 5.78 17.41
C ALA A 11 -6.54 5.39 17.36
N TYR A 12 -6.01 5.10 16.17
CA TYR A 12 -4.59 4.81 15.97
C TYR A 12 -3.74 6.01 16.35
N ALA A 13 -4.09 7.23 15.94
CA ALA A 13 -3.35 8.43 16.33
C ALA A 13 -3.32 8.66 17.85
N LYS A 14 -4.36 8.24 18.59
CA LYS A 14 -4.37 8.32 20.05
C LYS A 14 -3.50 7.24 20.70
N LEU A 15 -3.49 6.04 20.13
CA LEU A 15 -2.73 4.89 20.61
C LEU A 15 -1.23 4.96 20.26
N SER A 16 -0.89 5.54 19.10
CA SER A 16 0.48 5.62 18.58
C SER A 16 1.30 6.77 19.17
N ARG A 17 0.65 7.80 19.73
CA ARG A 17 1.30 8.93 20.42
C ARG A 17 2.34 8.54 21.49
N PRO A 18 2.06 7.66 22.47
CA PRO A 18 3.06 7.29 23.47
C PRO A 18 4.27 6.59 22.83
N VAL A 19 4.04 5.72 21.85
CA VAL A 19 5.10 5.01 21.12
C VAL A 19 5.93 5.98 20.29
N ALA A 20 5.30 6.92 19.58
CA ALA A 20 5.96 7.96 18.81
C ALA A 20 6.83 8.87 19.70
N LYS A 21 6.33 9.26 20.88
CA LYS A 21 7.11 10.04 21.86
C LYS A 21 8.30 9.25 22.40
N ALA A 22 8.12 7.96 22.68
CA ALA A 22 9.21 7.10 23.14
C ALA A 22 10.29 6.93 22.07
N ALA A 23 9.89 6.70 20.81
CA ALA A 23 10.82 6.60 19.68
C ALA A 23 11.61 7.90 19.45
N LEU A 24 10.95 9.05 19.50
CA LEU A 24 11.62 10.35 19.42
C LEU A 24 12.61 10.58 20.58
N ARG A 25 12.26 10.17 21.80
CA ARG A 25 13.17 10.24 22.97
C ARG A 25 14.37 9.31 22.83
N ALA A 26 14.21 8.19 22.13
CA ALA A 26 15.29 7.26 21.81
C ALA A 26 16.22 7.77 20.69
N GLY A 27 15.95 8.97 20.12
CA GLY A 27 16.76 9.57 19.07
C GLY A 27 16.42 9.10 17.66
N LEU A 28 15.34 8.33 17.48
CA LEU A 28 14.89 7.90 16.16
C LEU A 28 14.22 9.06 15.41
N THR A 29 14.53 9.18 14.12
CA THR A 29 13.85 10.11 13.21
C THR A 29 12.69 9.40 12.48
N PRO A 30 11.66 10.14 12.04
CA PRO A 30 10.58 9.57 11.22
C PRO A 30 11.13 8.80 10.01
N ASP A 31 12.05 9.40 9.26
CA ASP A 31 12.65 8.80 8.06
C ASP A 31 13.35 7.45 8.34
N ILE A 32 14.02 7.31 9.49
CA ILE A 32 14.64 6.02 9.88
C ILE A 32 13.56 4.98 10.15
N VAL A 33 12.47 5.36 10.82
CA VAL A 33 11.35 4.45 11.10
C VAL A 33 10.69 3.99 9.80
N THR A 34 10.49 4.88 8.83
CA THR A 34 9.99 4.54 7.49
C THR A 34 10.88 3.52 6.79
N ILE A 35 12.20 3.75 6.77
CA ILE A 35 13.16 2.86 6.12
C ILE A 35 13.18 1.48 6.80
N VAL A 36 13.21 1.43 8.13
CA VAL A 36 13.25 0.17 8.89
C VAL A 36 11.93 -0.59 8.75
N GLY A 37 10.78 0.09 8.84
CA GLY A 37 9.46 -0.50 8.63
C GLY A 37 9.31 -1.08 7.22
N THR A 38 9.78 -0.34 6.22
CA THR A 38 9.79 -0.81 4.82
C THR A 38 10.71 -2.00 4.64
N ALA A 39 11.94 -1.93 5.14
CA ALA A 39 12.89 -3.04 5.05
C ALA A 39 12.34 -4.31 5.71
N GLY A 40 11.74 -4.19 6.91
CA GLY A 40 11.08 -5.29 7.59
C GLY A 40 9.93 -5.89 6.77
N THR A 41 9.09 -5.04 6.16
CA THR A 41 8.01 -5.47 5.27
C THR A 41 8.53 -6.24 4.06
N VAL A 42 9.55 -5.71 3.39
CA VAL A 42 10.18 -6.33 2.22
C VAL A 42 10.81 -7.66 2.58
N THR A 43 11.60 -7.70 3.65
CA THR A 43 12.24 -8.93 4.12
C THR A 43 11.19 -9.98 4.49
N ALA A 44 10.15 -9.62 5.24
CA ALA A 44 9.08 -10.55 5.60
C ALA A 44 8.34 -11.08 4.36
N ALA A 45 7.95 -10.19 3.44
CA ALA A 45 7.21 -10.56 2.24
C ALA A 45 8.02 -11.47 1.31
N LEU A 46 9.30 -11.15 1.06
CA LEU A 46 10.15 -11.88 0.12
C LEU A 46 10.81 -13.13 0.71
N THR A 47 10.60 -13.41 1.99
CA THR A 47 11.08 -14.67 2.62
C THR A 47 9.91 -15.58 2.95
N LEU A 48 8.94 -15.09 3.74
CA LEU A 48 7.87 -15.92 4.29
C LEU A 48 6.83 -16.32 3.23
N PHE A 49 6.44 -15.41 2.34
CA PHE A 49 5.48 -15.76 1.28
C PHE A 49 6.05 -16.80 0.31
N PRO A 50 7.26 -16.64 -0.26
CA PRO A 50 7.88 -17.66 -1.10
C PRO A 50 7.98 -19.05 -0.46
N MET A 51 8.21 -19.12 0.86
CA MET A 51 8.26 -20.37 1.64
C MET A 51 6.87 -20.97 1.95
N GLY A 52 5.79 -20.31 1.53
CA GLY A 52 4.41 -20.72 1.83
C GLY A 52 3.96 -20.46 3.26
N GLN A 53 4.74 -19.72 4.05
CA GLN A 53 4.40 -19.33 5.43
C GLN A 53 3.44 -18.13 5.43
N LEU A 54 2.27 -18.27 4.79
CA LEU A 54 1.39 -17.13 4.50
C LEU A 54 0.82 -16.44 5.75
N TRP A 55 0.47 -17.20 6.78
CA TRP A 55 0.01 -16.64 8.06
C TRP A 55 1.08 -15.76 8.70
N TRP A 56 2.29 -16.30 8.85
CA TRP A 56 3.40 -15.57 9.46
C TRP A 56 3.89 -14.42 8.60
N GLY A 57 3.89 -14.58 7.27
CA GLY A 57 4.18 -13.51 6.32
C GLY A 57 3.18 -12.36 6.45
N ALA A 58 1.89 -12.66 6.44
CA ALA A 58 0.84 -11.65 6.59
C ALA A 58 0.91 -10.94 7.94
N PHE A 59 1.13 -11.70 9.03
CA PHE A 59 1.28 -11.14 10.37
C PHE A 59 2.51 -10.24 10.49
N ALA A 60 3.68 -10.67 10.03
CA ALA A 60 4.90 -9.88 10.08
C ALA A 60 4.79 -8.60 9.25
N VAL A 61 4.27 -8.70 8.02
CA VAL A 61 4.00 -7.52 7.18
C VAL A 61 3.03 -6.56 7.85
N PHE A 62 1.94 -7.07 8.44
CA PHE A 62 0.98 -6.23 9.16
C PHE A 62 1.63 -5.45 10.32
N VAL A 63 2.49 -6.10 11.10
CA VAL A 63 3.24 -5.45 12.19
C VAL A 63 4.14 -4.33 11.65
N PHE A 64 4.87 -4.58 10.56
CA PHE A 64 5.75 -3.56 9.99
C PHE A 64 4.98 -2.41 9.32
N VAL A 65 3.84 -2.66 8.68
CA VAL A 65 2.95 -1.61 8.16
C VAL A 65 2.40 -0.73 9.30
N LEU A 66 2.04 -1.33 10.45
CA LEU A 66 1.67 -0.56 11.62
C LEU A 66 2.83 0.25 12.19
N ALA A 67 4.06 -0.26 12.09
CA ALA A 67 5.25 0.46 12.52
C ALA A 67 5.56 1.63 11.58
N ASP A 68 5.38 1.45 10.27
CA ASP A 68 5.53 2.50 9.25
C ASP A 68 4.62 3.69 9.58
N MET A 69 3.34 3.44 9.88
CA MET A 69 2.38 4.47 10.30
C MET A 69 2.77 5.27 11.57
N LEU A 70 3.77 4.83 12.34
CA LEU A 70 4.32 5.61 13.46
C LEU A 70 5.11 6.82 12.98
N ASP A 71 5.70 6.78 11.79
CA ASP A 71 6.53 7.86 11.25
C ASP A 71 5.76 9.19 11.14
N GLY A 72 4.51 9.13 10.67
CA GLY A 72 3.62 10.26 10.53
C GLY A 72 3.13 10.75 11.89
N ALA A 73 3.02 9.85 12.88
CA ALA A 73 2.76 10.26 14.26
C ALA A 73 3.98 10.98 14.85
N MET A 74 5.19 10.47 14.61
CA MET A 74 6.45 11.11 15.05
C MET A 74 6.66 12.47 14.37
N ALA A 75 6.38 12.58 13.08
CA ALA A 75 6.45 13.85 12.34
C ALA A 75 5.50 14.90 12.94
N ARG A 76 4.26 14.50 13.28
CA ARG A 76 3.30 15.40 13.96
C ARG A 76 3.78 15.81 15.35
N GLU A 77 4.31 14.89 16.15
CA GLU A 77 4.80 15.20 17.51
C GLU A 77 6.07 16.06 17.50
N ARG A 78 6.89 16.00 16.44
CA ARG A 78 8.09 16.84 16.27
C ARG A 78 7.78 18.26 15.76
N GLY A 79 6.51 18.59 15.50
CA GLY A 79 6.09 19.90 15.02
C GLY A 79 5.90 20.01 13.49
N GLY A 80 6.01 18.90 12.76
CA GLY A 80 5.78 18.85 11.31
C GLY A 80 6.66 17.83 10.58
N GLY A 81 6.18 17.36 9.43
CA GLY A 81 6.96 16.52 8.50
C GLY A 81 7.78 17.36 7.50
N THR A 82 8.66 16.70 6.74
CA THR A 82 9.46 17.33 5.67
C THR A 82 8.92 16.93 4.29
N ARG A 83 9.18 17.75 3.27
CA ARG A 83 8.85 17.39 1.86
C ARG A 83 9.59 16.12 1.42
N PHE A 84 10.84 15.96 1.86
CA PHE A 84 11.63 14.76 1.61
C PHE A 84 10.98 13.52 2.24
N GLY A 85 10.62 13.59 3.53
CA GLY A 85 9.98 12.49 4.24
C GLY A 85 8.67 12.05 3.58
N ALA A 86 7.87 12.99 3.07
CA ALA A 86 6.65 12.66 2.33
C ALA A 86 6.92 11.90 1.02
N VAL A 87 8.00 12.24 0.31
CA VAL A 87 8.42 11.51 -0.91
C VAL A 87 9.01 10.15 -0.54
N LEU A 88 9.80 10.09 0.53
CA LEU A 88 10.39 8.85 1.05
C LEU A 88 9.31 7.85 1.44
N ASP A 89 8.34 8.26 2.25
CA ASP A 89 7.17 7.46 2.66
C ASP A 89 6.39 6.94 1.44
N ALA A 90 6.07 7.83 0.49
CA ALA A 90 5.37 7.43 -0.72
C ALA A 90 6.13 6.39 -1.58
N ALA A 91 7.47 6.51 -1.66
CA ALA A 91 8.32 5.56 -2.38
C ALA A 91 8.46 4.23 -1.64
N CYS A 92 8.68 4.29 -0.33
CA CYS A 92 8.72 3.15 0.57
C CYS A 92 7.44 2.31 0.51
N ASP A 93 6.28 2.97 0.52
CA ASP A 93 4.98 2.33 0.31
C ASP A 93 4.91 1.55 -1.00
N ARG A 94 5.48 2.09 -2.09
CA ARG A 94 5.47 1.43 -3.41
C ARG A 94 6.36 0.19 -3.41
N ILE A 95 7.52 0.29 -2.77
CA ILE A 95 8.47 -0.83 -2.62
C ILE A 95 7.83 -1.93 -1.77
N ALA A 96 7.21 -1.59 -0.65
CA ALA A 96 6.51 -2.51 0.23
C ALA A 96 5.34 -3.21 -0.48
N ASP A 97 4.44 -2.46 -1.14
CA ASP A 97 3.34 -3.03 -1.93
C ASP A 97 3.88 -3.99 -3.01
N GLY A 98 4.95 -3.59 -3.70
CA GLY A 98 5.60 -4.41 -4.73
C GLY A 98 6.16 -5.72 -4.18
N ALA A 99 6.84 -5.68 -3.04
CA ALA A 99 7.41 -6.85 -2.38
C ALA A 99 6.33 -7.84 -1.90
N ILE A 100 5.21 -7.33 -1.36
CA ILE A 100 4.08 -8.16 -0.92
C ILE A 100 3.51 -8.95 -2.10
N PHE A 101 3.19 -8.28 -3.21
CA PHE A 101 2.66 -8.99 -4.38
C PHE A 101 3.70 -9.89 -5.04
N ALA A 102 4.97 -9.49 -5.11
CA ALA A 102 6.03 -10.33 -5.66
C ALA A 102 6.26 -11.62 -4.86
N GLY A 103 6.25 -11.54 -3.52
CA GLY A 103 6.38 -12.72 -2.66
C GLY A 103 5.21 -13.69 -2.80
N LEU A 104 3.97 -13.17 -2.84
CA LEU A 104 2.77 -13.98 -3.07
C LEU A 104 2.74 -14.56 -4.50
N LEU A 105 3.16 -13.79 -5.50
CA LEU A 105 3.26 -14.22 -6.89
C LEU A 105 4.23 -15.40 -7.02
N TRP A 106 5.40 -15.30 -6.39
CA TRP A 106 6.39 -16.37 -6.37
C TRP A 106 5.79 -17.66 -5.82
N TRP A 107 5.11 -17.57 -4.67
CA TRP A 107 4.47 -18.73 -4.07
C TRP A 107 3.34 -19.30 -4.93
N ALA A 108 2.52 -18.44 -5.54
CA ALA A 108 1.46 -18.87 -6.45
C ALA A 108 2.01 -19.61 -7.69
N ALA A 109 3.14 -19.15 -8.23
CA ALA A 109 3.76 -19.72 -9.42
C ALA A 109 4.52 -21.01 -9.13
N PHE A 110 5.35 -21.02 -8.08
CA PHE A 110 6.32 -22.11 -7.85
C PHE A 110 5.97 -23.01 -6.67
N GLY A 111 5.14 -22.54 -5.74
CA GLY A 111 4.68 -23.31 -4.59
C GLY A 111 3.34 -24.00 -4.83
N LEU A 112 2.36 -23.28 -5.41
CA LEU A 112 1.03 -23.80 -5.72
C LEU A 112 0.85 -24.31 -7.16
N ASP A 113 1.69 -23.86 -8.10
CA ASP A 113 1.50 -24.06 -9.55
C ASP A 113 0.09 -23.63 -10.03
N ASN A 114 -0.34 -22.43 -9.59
CA ASN A 114 -1.68 -21.91 -9.88
C ASN A 114 -1.62 -20.71 -10.84
N PRO A 115 -1.74 -20.92 -12.17
CA PRO A 115 -1.58 -19.86 -13.16
C PRO A 115 -2.67 -18.78 -13.08
N THR A 116 -3.89 -19.12 -12.66
CA THR A 116 -4.98 -18.12 -12.55
C THR A 116 -4.74 -17.18 -11.38
N LEU A 117 -4.19 -17.67 -10.26
CA LEU A 117 -3.76 -16.82 -9.15
C LEU A 117 -2.59 -15.92 -9.54
N VAL A 118 -1.62 -16.45 -10.30
CA VAL A 118 -0.50 -15.68 -10.84
C VAL A 118 -1.00 -14.48 -11.65
N VAL A 119 -1.96 -14.68 -12.55
CA VAL A 119 -2.57 -13.60 -13.34
C VAL A 119 -3.22 -12.54 -12.44
N ALA A 120 -4.02 -12.95 -11.45
CA ALA A 120 -4.66 -12.02 -10.53
C ALA A 120 -3.63 -11.18 -9.75
N LEU A 121 -2.55 -11.81 -9.26
CA LEU A 121 -1.48 -11.15 -8.51
C LEU A 121 -0.63 -10.23 -9.40
N LEU A 122 -0.40 -10.56 -10.68
CA LEU A 122 0.25 -9.66 -11.64
C LEU A 122 -0.60 -8.40 -11.87
N ILE A 123 -1.91 -8.56 -12.03
CA ILE A 123 -2.83 -7.42 -12.17
C ILE A 123 -2.75 -6.55 -10.91
N CYS A 124 -2.81 -7.15 -9.72
CA CYS A 124 -2.70 -6.43 -8.46
C CYS A 124 -1.34 -5.70 -8.34
N LEU A 125 -0.24 -6.37 -8.68
CA LEU A 125 1.11 -5.78 -8.65
C LEU A 125 1.18 -4.53 -9.52
N VAL A 126 0.79 -4.63 -10.80
CA VAL A 126 0.87 -3.49 -11.73
C VAL A 126 -0.10 -2.38 -11.34
N THR A 127 -1.36 -2.71 -11.08
CA THR A 127 -2.39 -1.71 -10.72
C THR A 127 -2.07 -1.03 -9.40
N SER A 128 -1.43 -1.72 -8.43
CA SER A 128 -1.03 -1.12 -7.16
C SER A 128 -0.09 0.08 -7.33
N GLN A 129 0.81 0.00 -8.33
CA GLN A 129 1.75 1.04 -8.69
C GLN A 129 1.06 2.14 -9.52
N VAL A 130 0.29 1.73 -10.53
CA VAL A 130 -0.40 2.65 -11.45
C VAL A 130 -1.42 3.53 -10.71
N ILE A 131 -2.20 2.98 -9.78
CA ILE A 131 -3.18 3.74 -8.97
C ILE A 131 -2.48 4.90 -8.25
N SER A 132 -1.33 4.63 -7.61
CA SER A 132 -0.57 5.62 -6.86
C SER A 132 0.15 6.61 -7.79
N TYR A 133 0.67 6.12 -8.92
CA TYR A 133 1.30 6.96 -9.93
C TYR A 133 0.33 7.97 -10.56
N ILE A 134 -0.90 7.56 -10.90
CA ILE A 134 -1.93 8.47 -11.44
C ILE A 134 -2.15 9.64 -10.50
N LYS A 135 -2.30 9.37 -9.19
CA LYS A 135 -2.47 10.42 -8.18
C LYS A 135 -1.27 11.36 -8.14
N ALA A 136 -0.07 10.82 -7.97
CA ALA A 136 1.14 11.62 -7.87
C ALA A 136 1.39 12.46 -9.14
N ARG A 137 1.16 11.88 -10.32
CA ARG A 137 1.33 12.58 -11.60
C ARG A 137 0.25 13.64 -11.84
N ALA A 138 -0.98 13.38 -11.43
CA ALA A 138 -2.05 14.36 -11.49
C ALA A 138 -1.75 15.57 -10.60
N GLU A 139 -1.37 15.34 -9.35
CA GLU A 139 -1.01 16.40 -8.40
C GLU A 139 0.18 17.23 -8.88
N ALA A 140 1.19 16.58 -9.48
CA ALA A 140 2.33 17.27 -10.09
C ALA A 140 1.95 18.16 -11.29
N SER A 141 0.82 17.87 -11.94
CA SER A 141 0.24 18.68 -13.02
C SER A 141 -0.83 19.66 -12.55
N GLY A 142 -1.05 19.81 -11.24
CA GLY A 142 -2.10 20.66 -10.68
C GLY A 142 -3.53 20.10 -10.87
N LEU A 143 -3.66 18.82 -11.22
CA LEU A 143 -4.93 18.13 -11.42
C LEU A 143 -5.27 17.25 -10.20
N ARG A 144 -6.52 16.78 -10.14
CA ARG A 144 -6.97 15.85 -9.11
C ARG A 144 -6.88 14.41 -9.60
N GLY A 145 -6.29 13.54 -8.80
CA GLY A 145 -6.18 12.09 -9.07
C GLY A 145 -6.57 11.24 -7.87
N ASP A 146 -7.35 11.79 -6.95
CA ASP A 146 -7.82 11.15 -5.72
C ASP A 146 -9.10 10.32 -5.92
N GLY A 147 -9.46 9.55 -4.90
CA GLY A 147 -10.66 8.69 -4.88
C GLY A 147 -10.46 7.30 -5.51
N GLY A 148 -11.57 6.73 -5.94
CA GLY A 148 -11.71 5.34 -6.37
C GLY A 148 -12.15 4.40 -5.25
N ILE A 149 -12.44 3.14 -5.59
CA ILE A 149 -12.97 2.14 -4.64
C ILE A 149 -11.91 1.49 -3.77
N ILE A 150 -10.67 1.38 -4.25
CA ILE A 150 -9.55 0.78 -3.52
C ILE A 150 -8.41 1.78 -3.40
N GLU A 151 -8.05 2.12 -2.16
CA GLU A 151 -6.79 2.79 -1.88
C GLU A 151 -5.80 1.79 -1.25
N ARG A 152 -4.66 2.30 -0.77
CA ARG A 152 -3.62 1.45 -0.17
C ARG A 152 -4.13 0.68 1.07
N PRO A 153 -4.86 1.30 2.03
CA PRO A 153 -5.32 0.57 3.21
C PRO A 153 -6.24 -0.61 2.86
N GLU A 154 -7.21 -0.41 1.97
CA GLU A 154 -8.14 -1.46 1.54
C GLU A 154 -7.37 -2.58 0.83
N ARG A 155 -6.43 -2.23 -0.04
CA ARG A 155 -5.56 -3.18 -0.74
C ARG A 155 -4.80 -4.08 0.23
N LEU A 156 -4.11 -3.48 1.20
CA LEU A 156 -3.33 -4.20 2.19
C LEU A 156 -4.21 -5.09 3.07
N VAL A 157 -5.35 -4.58 3.54
CA VAL A 157 -6.28 -5.38 4.34
C VAL A 157 -6.78 -6.59 3.56
N ILE A 158 -7.26 -6.40 2.32
CA ILE A 158 -7.80 -7.50 1.50
C ILE A 158 -6.73 -8.57 1.25
N VAL A 159 -5.53 -8.18 0.81
CA VAL A 159 -4.49 -9.15 0.45
C VAL A 159 -3.90 -9.85 1.67
N LEU A 160 -3.67 -9.13 2.78
CA LEU A 160 -3.07 -9.71 3.99
C LEU A 160 -4.05 -10.59 4.75
N VAL A 161 -5.34 -10.22 4.80
CA VAL A 161 -6.38 -11.10 5.37
C VAL A 161 -6.56 -12.33 4.49
N GLY A 162 -6.61 -12.15 3.16
CA GLY A 162 -6.71 -13.24 2.20
C GLY A 162 -5.56 -14.24 2.33
N ALA A 163 -4.31 -13.75 2.31
CA ALA A 163 -3.11 -14.56 2.48
C ALA A 163 -3.05 -15.19 3.87
N GLY A 164 -3.22 -14.39 4.92
CA GLY A 164 -3.10 -14.82 6.30
C GLY A 164 -4.05 -15.96 6.64
N LEU A 165 -5.36 -15.76 6.43
CA LEU A 165 -6.37 -16.77 6.74
C LEU A 165 -6.26 -18.01 5.84
N SER A 166 -5.82 -17.86 4.58
CA SER A 166 -5.57 -19.02 3.72
C SER A 166 -4.40 -19.89 4.21
N GLY A 167 -3.45 -19.30 4.95
CA GLY A 167 -2.31 -19.99 5.56
C GLY A 167 -2.55 -20.54 6.96
N VAL A 168 -3.75 -20.38 7.54
CA VAL A 168 -4.07 -20.89 8.88
C VAL A 168 -4.35 -22.40 8.82
N PRO A 169 -3.53 -23.26 9.45
CA PRO A 169 -3.63 -24.71 9.28
C PRO A 169 -4.98 -25.31 9.70
N PHE A 170 -5.63 -24.74 10.73
CA PHE A 170 -6.88 -25.26 11.27
C PHE A 170 -8.15 -24.71 10.60
N LEU A 171 -8.05 -23.60 9.85
CA LEU A 171 -9.23 -22.95 9.25
C LEU A 171 -9.62 -23.60 7.91
N HIS A 172 -8.69 -24.30 7.24
CA HIS A 172 -8.92 -25.05 6.00
C HIS A 172 -9.58 -24.23 4.87
N VAL A 173 -9.20 -22.96 4.70
CA VAL A 173 -9.70 -22.05 3.64
C VAL A 173 -8.61 -21.60 2.65
N PRO A 174 -7.86 -22.52 2.00
CA PRO A 174 -6.77 -22.16 1.09
C PRO A 174 -7.23 -21.35 -0.14
N TRP A 175 -8.53 -21.44 -0.49
CA TRP A 175 -9.13 -20.69 -1.59
C TRP A 175 -9.28 -19.19 -1.30
N LEU A 176 -9.13 -18.74 -0.05
CA LEU A 176 -9.43 -17.36 0.33
C LEU A 176 -8.47 -16.35 -0.32
N LEU A 177 -7.18 -16.67 -0.41
CA LEU A 177 -6.22 -15.82 -1.12
C LEU A 177 -6.60 -15.68 -2.60
N HIS A 178 -7.12 -16.74 -3.22
CA HIS A 178 -7.56 -16.69 -4.61
C HIS A 178 -8.73 -15.72 -4.81
N VAL A 179 -9.74 -15.81 -3.96
CA VAL A 179 -10.90 -14.91 -3.99
C VAL A 179 -10.48 -13.47 -3.67
N ALA A 180 -9.64 -13.26 -2.66
CA ALA A 180 -9.13 -11.95 -2.29
C ALA A 180 -8.33 -11.29 -3.43
N ALA A 181 -7.45 -12.05 -4.10
CA ALA A 181 -6.63 -11.58 -5.20
C ALA A 181 -7.49 -11.17 -6.41
N TRP A 182 -8.50 -11.97 -6.79
CA TRP A 182 -9.40 -11.61 -7.90
C TRP A 182 -10.30 -10.44 -7.59
N LEU A 183 -10.87 -10.38 -6.37
CA LEU A 183 -11.65 -9.24 -5.91
C LEU A 183 -10.80 -7.97 -5.98
N LEU A 184 -9.56 -8.04 -5.48
CA LEU A 184 -8.63 -6.92 -5.50
C LEU A 184 -8.21 -6.53 -6.91
N ALA A 185 -7.97 -7.50 -7.80
CA ALA A 185 -7.58 -7.26 -9.19
C ALA A 185 -8.68 -6.49 -9.93
N VAL A 186 -9.92 -6.97 -9.86
CA VAL A 186 -11.09 -6.31 -10.49
C VAL A 186 -11.29 -4.91 -9.91
N ALA A 187 -11.26 -4.80 -8.58
CA ALA A 187 -11.48 -3.52 -7.91
C ALA A 187 -10.36 -2.50 -8.21
N SER A 188 -9.13 -2.96 -8.39
CA SER A 188 -7.99 -2.11 -8.74
C SER A 188 -8.06 -1.62 -10.18
N VAL A 189 -8.48 -2.46 -11.14
CA VAL A 189 -8.72 -2.02 -12.52
C VAL A 189 -9.83 -0.97 -12.60
N ILE A 190 -10.92 -1.17 -11.86
CA ILE A 190 -12.01 -0.18 -11.76
C ILE A 190 -11.47 1.13 -11.15
N THR A 191 -10.66 1.04 -10.10
CA THR A 191 -10.04 2.22 -9.47
C THR A 191 -9.13 2.99 -10.43
N VAL A 192 -8.35 2.29 -11.27
CA VAL A 192 -7.53 2.94 -12.31
C VAL A 192 -8.43 3.76 -13.25
N ALA A 193 -9.53 3.16 -13.75
CA ALA A 193 -10.47 3.87 -14.61
C ALA A 193 -11.10 5.08 -13.91
N GLN A 194 -11.50 4.93 -12.65
CA GLN A 194 -12.06 6.01 -11.83
C GLN A 194 -11.07 7.17 -11.65
N ARG A 195 -9.80 6.88 -11.38
CA ARG A 195 -8.78 7.93 -11.22
C ARG A 195 -8.44 8.61 -12.53
N ILE A 196 -8.35 7.88 -13.65
CA ILE A 196 -8.19 8.49 -14.98
C ILE A 196 -9.38 9.40 -15.29
N HIS A 197 -10.60 8.98 -14.96
CA HIS A 197 -11.80 9.81 -15.14
C HIS A 197 -11.77 11.07 -14.24
N ALA A 198 -11.32 10.95 -12.99
CA ALA A 198 -11.14 12.09 -12.09
C ALA A 198 -10.11 13.10 -12.62
N VAL A 199 -9.00 12.61 -13.19
CA VAL A 199 -8.00 13.46 -13.85
C VAL A 199 -8.62 14.17 -15.05
N ARG A 200 -9.34 13.44 -15.92
CA ARG A 200 -9.97 14.00 -17.12
C ARG A 200 -11.03 15.06 -16.80
N THR A 201 -11.74 14.92 -15.68
CA THR A 201 -12.78 15.87 -15.24
C THR A 201 -12.23 16.99 -14.35
N SER A 202 -10.92 17.02 -14.11
CA SER A 202 -10.29 18.12 -13.38
C SER A 202 -10.32 19.42 -14.19
N PRO A 203 -10.51 20.59 -13.54
CA PRO A 203 -10.42 21.89 -14.21
C PRO A 203 -9.08 22.05 -14.94
N GLY A 204 -9.11 22.48 -16.19
CA GLY A 204 -7.93 22.70 -17.03
C GLY A 204 -7.29 21.43 -17.61
N ALA A 205 -7.82 20.23 -17.34
CA ALA A 205 -7.23 18.98 -17.83
C ALA A 205 -7.29 18.80 -19.35
N MET A 206 -8.25 19.45 -20.01
CA MET A 206 -8.47 19.37 -21.46
C MET A 206 -7.98 20.62 -22.20
N ASP A 207 -7.36 21.57 -21.48
CA ASP A 207 -6.81 22.78 -22.09
C ASP A 207 -5.60 22.41 -22.95
N LEU A 208 -5.50 23.02 -24.13
CA LEU A 208 -4.38 22.77 -25.03
C LEU A 208 -3.10 23.36 -24.42
N LEU A 209 -2.08 22.52 -24.22
CA LEU A 209 -0.75 22.99 -23.87
C LEU A 209 -0.15 23.78 -25.03
N GLN A 210 0.45 24.92 -24.73
CA GLN A 210 1.19 25.67 -25.75
C GLN A 210 2.41 24.84 -26.20
N PRO A 211 2.73 24.82 -27.51
CA PRO A 211 3.92 24.16 -28.00
C PRO A 211 5.17 24.76 -27.34
N PRO A 212 6.17 23.94 -26.97
CA PRO A 212 7.41 24.46 -26.42
C PRO A 212 8.08 25.39 -27.45
N GLY A 213 8.33 26.65 -27.07
CA GLY A 213 9.00 27.67 -27.90
C GLY A 213 8.11 28.78 -28.46
N ALA A 214 6.81 28.82 -28.13
CA ALA A 214 5.94 29.96 -28.43
C ALA A 214 6.06 31.05 -27.34
N SER A 215 7.23 31.67 -27.20
CA SER A 215 7.46 32.85 -26.36
C SER A 215 8.60 33.69 -26.93
#